data_AF-A0A1W6QKR6-F1
#
_entry.id   AF-A0A1W6QKR6-F1
#
_cell.length_a   1.000
_cell.length_b   1.000
_cell.length_c   1.000
_cell.angle_alpha   90.00
_cell.angle_beta   90.00
_cell.angle_gamma   90.00
#
_symmetry.space_group_name_H-M   'P 1'
#
loop_
_entity.id
_entity.type
_entity.pdbx_description
1 polymer ?
#
loop_
_entity_poly.entity_id
_entity_poly.type
_entity_poly.pdbx_seq_one_letter_code
_entity_poly.pdbx_strand_id
1 'polypeptide(L)'
;ICLTTQIVTGLLLATHYTADTSLAFASVTHICRDVQFGWLIRNLHANGASFFFICIYFHIGRGFYYGSYLNKETWNIGVLLLLALMATAFVGYVLPWGQMSFWGA
;
A
#
# COMPACT_ATOMS: atom_id res chain seq x y z
N ILE A 1 -11.13 2.00 -7.11
CA ILE A 1 -11.52 1.42 -5.80
C ILE A 1 -10.29 1.20 -4.92
N CYS A 2 -9.33 0.32 -5.28
CA CYS A 2 -8.15 0.06 -4.43
C CYS A 2 -7.43 1.34 -3.99
N LEU A 3 -7.15 2.27 -4.92
CA LEU A 3 -6.53 3.54 -4.59
C LEU A 3 -7.32 4.36 -3.56
N THR A 4 -8.63 4.55 -3.78
CA THR A 4 -9.51 5.27 -2.85
C THR A 4 -9.53 4.61 -1.47
N THR A 5 -9.65 3.28 -1.41
CA THR A 5 -9.64 2.54 -0.16
C THR A 5 -8.30 2.70 0.58
N GLN A 6 -7.17 2.62 -0.12
CA GLN A 6 -5.85 2.81 0.50
C GLN A 6 -5.66 4.25 0.99
N ILE A 7 -6.13 5.26 0.27
CA ILE A 7 -6.05 6.67 0.71
C ILE A 7 -6.87 6.85 1.99
N VAL A 8 -8.13 6.39 2.00
CA VAL A 8 -9.01 6.55 3.18
C VAL A 8 -8.46 5.82 4.39
N THR A 9 -8.11 4.54 4.25
CA THR A 9 -7.56 3.75 5.38
C THR A 9 -6.19 4.26 5.82
N GLY A 10 -5.34 4.70 4.88
CA GLY A 10 -4.03 5.26 5.16
C GLY A 10 -4.10 6.59 5.91
N LEU A 11 -5.01 7.48 5.54
CA LEU A 11 -5.26 8.73 6.28
C LEU A 11 -5.73 8.46 7.71
N LEU A 12 -6.66 7.52 7.90
CA LEU A 12 -7.11 7.14 9.24
C LEU A 12 -5.97 6.60 10.10
N LEU A 13 -5.11 5.74 9.54
CA LEU A 13 -3.92 5.23 10.25
C LEU A 13 -2.92 6.35 10.56
N ALA A 14 -2.70 7.27 9.62
CA ALA A 14 -1.73 8.36 9.77
C ALA A 14 -2.07 9.30 10.94
N THR A 15 -3.35 9.49 11.26
CA THR A 15 -3.76 10.33 12.42
C THR A 15 -3.35 9.76 13.79
N HIS A 16 -2.96 8.48 13.84
CA HIS A 16 -2.56 7.78 15.06
C HIS A 16 -1.12 7.26 15.02
N TYR A 17 -0.41 7.42 13.90
CA TYR A 17 0.95 6.94 13.70
C TYR A 17 1.98 7.99 14.10
N THR A 18 3.09 7.56 14.71
CA THR A 18 4.21 8.43 15.07
C THR A 18 5.47 8.02 14.33
N ALA A 19 6.01 8.93 13.51
CA ALA A 19 7.20 8.72 12.69
C ALA A 19 8.50 8.98 13.46
N ASP A 20 8.71 8.26 14.56
CA ASP A 20 9.94 8.26 15.35
C ASP A 20 10.40 6.81 15.56
N THR A 21 11.69 6.51 15.41
CA THR A 21 12.19 5.12 15.43
C THR A 21 11.97 4.42 16.77
N SER A 22 11.89 5.17 17.89
CA SER A 22 11.61 4.63 19.21
C SER A 22 10.11 4.37 19.44
N LEU A 23 9.24 5.04 18.68
CA LEU A 23 7.78 5.00 18.87
C LEU A 23 7.02 4.34 17.71
N ALA A 24 7.61 4.17 16.52
CA ALA A 24 6.92 3.73 15.31
C ALA A 24 6.20 2.39 15.53
N PHE A 25 6.92 1.37 16.02
CA PHE A 25 6.33 0.08 16.31
C PHE A 25 5.24 0.15 17.41
N ALA A 26 5.49 0.92 18.47
CA ALA A 26 4.57 1.11 19.57
C ALA A 26 3.28 1.84 19.15
N SER A 27 3.37 2.80 18.22
CA SER A 27 2.21 3.52 17.67
C SER A 27 1.33 2.58 16.83
N VAL A 28 1.92 1.67 16.06
CA VAL A 28 1.17 0.66 15.29
C VAL A 28 0.48 -0.36 16.22
N THR A 29 1.13 -0.78 17.31
CA THR A 29 0.48 -1.66 18.28
C THR A 29 -0.65 -0.97 19.04
N HIS A 30 -0.48 0.31 19.40
CA HIS A 30 -1.53 1.15 19.98
C HIS A 30 -2.74 1.28 19.03
N ILE A 31 -2.52 1.56 17.74
CA ILE A 31 -3.60 1.58 16.73
C ILE A 31 -4.40 0.27 16.75
N CYS A 32 -3.72 -0.88 16.79
CA CYS A 32 -4.42 -2.17 16.75
C CYS A 32 -5.16 -2.51 18.04
N ARG A 33 -4.73 -2.00 19.20
CA ARG A 33 -5.25 -2.43 20.51
C ARG A 33 -6.22 -1.44 21.13
N ASP A 34 -5.96 -0.14 20.95
CA ASP A 34 -6.59 0.90 21.76
C ASP A 34 -7.45 1.86 20.93
N VAL A 35 -7.22 1.94 19.61
CA VAL A 35 -8.08 2.72 18.69
C VAL A 35 -9.30 1.90 18.27
N GLN A 36 -10.49 2.50 18.36
CA GLN A 36 -11.74 1.86 17.94
C GLN A 36 -11.69 1.42 16.47
N PHE A 37 -11.91 0.13 16.22
CA PHE A 37 -11.74 -0.50 14.91
C PHE A 37 -10.35 -0.35 14.27
N GLY A 38 -9.34 0.10 15.01
CA GLY A 38 -8.00 0.33 14.46
C GLY A 38 -7.36 -0.96 13.93
N TRP A 39 -7.59 -2.11 14.58
CA TRP A 39 -7.20 -3.42 14.05
C TRP A 39 -7.81 -3.71 12.68
N LEU A 40 -9.08 -3.37 12.47
CA LEU A 40 -9.79 -3.63 11.21
C LEU A 40 -9.22 -2.72 10.12
N ILE A 41 -9.08 -1.42 10.41
CA ILE A 41 -8.53 -0.45 9.47
C ILE A 41 -7.10 -0.83 9.07
N ARG A 42 -6.24 -1.21 10.04
CA ARG A 42 -4.87 -1.64 9.78
C ARG A 42 -4.83 -2.89 8.91
N ASN A 43 -5.67 -3.88 9.18
CA ASN A 43 -5.72 -5.11 8.39
C ASN A 43 -6.28 -4.87 6.99
N LEU A 44 -7.29 -4.00 6.84
CA LEU A 44 -7.81 -3.59 5.54
C LEU A 44 -6.73 -2.87 4.72
N HIS A 45 -5.97 -1.96 5.32
CA HIS A 45 -4.90 -1.25 4.61
C HIS A 45 -3.76 -2.19 4.19
N ALA A 46 -3.34 -3.10 5.08
CA ALA A 46 -2.26 -4.04 4.81
C ALA A 46 -2.65 -5.07 3.72
N ASN A 47 -3.80 -5.74 3.86
CA ASN A 47 -4.27 -6.69 2.85
C ASN A 47 -4.74 -5.99 1.56
N GLY A 48 -5.24 -4.76 1.68
CA GLY A 48 -5.62 -3.92 0.55
C GLY A 48 -4.45 -3.61 -0.37
N ALA A 49 -3.23 -3.48 0.16
CA ALA A 49 -2.02 -3.35 -0.65
C ALA A 49 -1.78 -4.61 -1.52
N SER A 50 -1.88 -5.82 -0.94
CA SER A 50 -1.76 -7.07 -1.70
C SER A 50 -2.86 -7.22 -2.75
N PHE A 51 -4.10 -6.87 -2.41
CA PHE A 51 -5.21 -6.87 -3.36
C PHE A 51 -4.98 -5.88 -4.52
N PHE A 52 -4.37 -4.72 -4.25
CA PHE A 52 -3.99 -3.77 -5.29
C PHE A 52 -3.03 -4.42 -6.29
N PHE A 53 -1.98 -5.10 -5.82
CA PHE A 53 -1.05 -5.81 -6.72
C PHE A 53 -1.74 -6.92 -7.53
N ILE A 54 -2.66 -7.68 -6.91
CA ILE A 54 -3.47 -8.68 -7.65
C ILE A 54 -4.24 -8.00 -8.80
N CYS A 55 -4.93 -6.89 -8.52
CA CYS A 55 -5.65 -6.14 -9.54
C CYS A 55 -4.74 -5.61 -10.65
N ILE A 56 -3.55 -5.08 -10.30
CA ILE A 56 -2.60 -4.57 -11.30
C ILE A 56 -2.04 -5.68 -12.17
N TYR A 57 -1.68 -6.83 -11.61
CA TYR A 57 -1.16 -7.94 -12.42
C TYR A 57 -2.20 -8.48 -13.39
N PHE A 58 -3.46 -8.61 -12.96
CA PHE A 58 -4.54 -8.93 -13.90
C PHE A 58 -4.78 -7.83 -14.94
N HIS A 59 -4.71 -6.56 -14.55
CA HIS A 59 -4.85 -5.44 -15.47
C HIS A 59 -3.77 -5.44 -16.57
N ILE A 60 -2.51 -5.68 -16.18
CA ILE A 60 -1.37 -5.80 -17.09
C ILE A 60 -1.51 -7.04 -17.98
N GLY A 61 -1.84 -8.20 -17.40
CA GLY A 61 -2.04 -9.45 -18.14
C GLY A 61 -3.14 -9.33 -19.20
N ARG A 62 -4.26 -8.70 -18.86
CA ARG A 62 -5.32 -8.34 -19.81
C ARG A 62 -4.77 -7.44 -20.92
N GLY A 63 -3.98 -6.43 -20.56
CA GLY A 63 -3.38 -5.49 -21.50
C GLY A 63 -2.48 -6.17 -22.53
N PHE A 64 -1.71 -7.18 -22.13
CA PHE A 64 -0.95 -8.02 -23.06
C PHE A 64 -1.85 -8.90 -23.92
N TYR A 65 -2.79 -9.62 -23.31
CA TYR A 65 -3.65 -10.58 -24.02
C TYR A 65 -4.47 -9.93 -25.16
N TYR A 66 -4.99 -8.72 -24.94
CA TYR A 66 -5.78 -7.99 -25.94
C TYR A 66 -4.99 -6.94 -26.73
N GLY A 67 -3.66 -6.91 -26.62
CA GLY A 67 -2.84 -5.94 -27.36
C GLY A 67 -3.06 -4.48 -26.96
N SER A 68 -3.59 -4.20 -25.76
CA SER A 68 -3.90 -2.84 -25.31
C SER A 68 -2.64 -1.97 -25.14
N TYR A 69 -1.46 -2.58 -25.03
CA TYR A 69 -0.17 -1.88 -25.02
C TYR A 69 0.12 -1.09 -26.31
N LEU A 70 -0.59 -1.39 -27.41
CA LEU A 70 -0.48 -0.63 -28.66
C LEU A 70 -0.93 0.83 -28.51
N ASN A 71 -1.79 1.13 -27.53
CA ASN A 71 -2.03 2.51 -27.09
C ASN A 71 -0.86 2.98 -26.22
N LYS A 72 0.23 3.38 -26.89
CA LYS A 72 1.55 3.62 -26.28
C LYS A 72 1.53 4.65 -25.16
N GLU A 73 0.86 5.78 -25.33
CA GLU A 73 0.79 6.82 -24.30
C GLU A 73 0.11 6.30 -23.03
N THR A 74 -1.02 5.61 -23.19
CA THR A 74 -1.76 5.03 -22.06
C THR A 74 -0.94 3.93 -21.38
N TRP A 75 -0.24 3.10 -22.18
CA TRP A 75 0.61 2.04 -21.66
C TRP A 75 1.81 2.59 -20.87
N ASN A 76 2.50 3.59 -21.40
CA ASN A 76 3.64 4.22 -20.74
C ASN A 76 3.24 4.88 -19.42
N ILE A 77 2.09 5.57 -19.38
CA ILE A 77 1.52 6.07 -18.12
C ILE A 77 1.20 4.91 -17.17
N GLY A 78 0.64 3.80 -17.67
CA GLY A 78 0.41 2.59 -16.88
C GLY A 78 1.68 2.01 -16.24
N VAL A 79 2.80 2.02 -16.96
CA VAL A 79 4.11 1.60 -16.44
C VAL A 79 4.58 2.55 -15.33
N LEU A 80 4.45 3.86 -15.52
CA LEU A 80 4.79 4.84 -14.47
C LEU A 80 3.92 4.66 -13.22
N LEU A 81 2.61 4.39 -13.39
CA LEU A 81 1.70 4.10 -12.29
C LEU A 81 2.08 2.82 -11.54
N LEU A 82 2.51 1.77 -12.25
CA LEU A 82 3.03 0.55 -11.63
C LEU A 82 4.27 0.85 -10.77
N LEU A 83 5.25 1.57 -11.31
CA LEU A 83 6.46 1.94 -10.58
C LEU A 83 6.15 2.81 -9.35
N ALA A 84 5.23 3.77 -9.48
CA ALA A 84 4.77 4.59 -8.38
C ALA A 84 4.06 3.77 -7.29
N LEU A 85 3.23 2.79 -7.66
CA LEU A 85 2.62 1.87 -6.70
C LEU A 85 3.68 1.04 -5.97
N MET A 86 4.67 0.50 -6.69
CA MET A 86 5.76 -0.28 -6.10
C MET A 86 6.56 0.53 -5.08
N ALA A 87 6.98 1.74 -5.45
CA ALA A 87 7.69 2.64 -4.54
C ALA A 87 6.84 2.97 -3.30
N THR A 88 5.55 3.28 -3.50
CA THR A 88 4.63 3.62 -2.41
C THR A 88 4.43 2.44 -1.45
N ALA A 89 4.20 1.23 -1.97
CA ALA A 89 4.01 0.04 -1.16
C ALA A 89 5.28 -0.35 -0.40
N PHE A 90 6.45 -0.21 -1.04
CA PHE A 90 7.74 -0.44 -0.41
C PHE A 90 7.95 0.49 0.78
N VAL A 91 7.85 1.81 0.58
CA VAL A 91 8.01 2.78 1.67
C VAL A 91 6.95 2.57 2.77
N GLY A 92 5.71 2.24 2.39
CA GLY A 92 4.65 1.90 3.35
C GLY A 92 4.97 0.69 4.23
N TYR A 93 5.68 -0.31 3.69
CA TYR A 93 6.10 -1.50 4.43
C TYR A 93 7.18 -1.22 5.49
N VAL A 94 7.94 -0.15 5.32
CA VAL A 94 9.01 0.27 6.26
C VAL A 94 8.42 0.91 7.52
N LEU A 95 7.27 1.59 7.41
CA LEU A 95 6.67 2.41 8.48
C LEU A 95 6.44 1.68 9.83
N PRO A 96 6.01 0.41 9.88
CA PRO A 96 5.80 -0.28 11.16
C PRO A 96 7.09 -0.55 11.95
N TRP A 97 8.26 -0.42 11.30
CA TRP A 97 9.58 -0.58 11.93
C TRP A 97 9.80 -1.93 12.63
N GLY A 98 9.24 -3.02 12.07
CA GLY A 98 9.53 -4.38 12.49
C GLY A 98 10.84 -4.93 11.88
N GLN A 99 11.25 -6.14 12.27
CA GLN A 99 12.47 -6.77 11.75
C GLN A 99 12.50 -6.85 10.21
N MET A 100 11.43 -7.37 9.59
CA MET A 100 11.35 -7.46 8.14
C MET A 100 11.28 -6.07 7.47
N SER A 101 10.64 -5.10 8.12
CA SER A 101 10.60 -3.71 7.63
C SER A 101 11.99 -3.08 7.60
N PHE A 102 12.80 -3.31 8.64
CA PHE A 102 14.14 -2.75 8.76
C PHE A 102 15.13 -3.41 7.80
N TRP A 103 15.20 -4.74 7.78
CA TRP A 103 16.16 -5.45 6.94
C TRP A 103 15.78 -5.48 5.46
N GLY A 104 14.50 -5.28 5.15
CA GLY A 104 14.02 -5.18 3.77
C GLY A 104 14.16 -3.79 3.16
N ALA A 105 14.39 -2.75 3.97
CA ALA A 105 14.64 -1.38 3.52
C ALA A 105 16.07 -1.21 3.03
#